data_AF-A0A2K8SCR8-F1
#
_entry.id   AF-A0A2K8SCR8-F1
#
_cell.length_a   1.000
_cell.length_b   1.000
_cell.length_c   1.000
_cell.angle_alpha   90.00
_cell.angle_beta   90.00
_cell.angle_gamma   90.00
#
_symmetry.space_group_name_H-M   'P 1'
#
loop_
_entity.id
_entity.type
_entity.pdbx_description
1 polymer ?
#
loop_
_entity_poly.entity_id
_entity_poly.type
_entity_poly.pdbx_seq_one_letter_code
_entity_poly.pdbx_strand_id
1 'polypeptide(L)'
;MKEFNVDQDLEYKSFAKLLNFESKEKGLYIYGKPGVGKSTFLLKFAKNIKNQKISIDNFLIDKYKVMYLNVNNWIKDIQKSWKSEYDDPIKINTSANVLLIDDLGSEFFHNSTMPYILDLFESRYEFIKKNQKEVITIITSNYSVEQLKEKYSKNLSDQVALERLFSRIEGVINLNIKFIGKDKRKENSYLER
;
A
#
# COMPACT_ATOMS: atom_id res chain seq x y z
N MET A 1 19.09 -4.20 0.99
CA MET A 1 17.75 -4.79 0.79
C MET A 1 17.46 -5.73 1.95
N LYS A 2 16.39 -5.51 2.73
CA LYS A 2 16.03 -6.40 3.85
C LYS A 2 15.07 -7.48 3.36
N GLU A 3 15.34 -8.74 3.70
CA GLU A 3 14.42 -9.84 3.46
C GLU A 3 13.73 -10.24 4.77
N PHE A 4 12.48 -10.66 4.67
CA PHE A 4 11.69 -11.12 5.81
C PHE A 4 11.00 -12.45 5.46
N ASN A 5 11.33 -13.50 6.21
CA ASN A 5 10.73 -14.82 6.03
C ASN A 5 9.40 -14.91 6.76
N VAL A 6 8.31 -14.86 6.01
CA VAL A 6 6.95 -14.86 6.57
C VAL A 6 6.59 -16.20 7.19
N ASP A 7 7.17 -17.30 6.72
CA ASP A 7 6.86 -18.65 7.21
C ASP A 7 7.36 -18.85 8.64
N GLN A 8 8.31 -18.03 9.09
CA GLN A 8 8.84 -18.02 10.46
C GLN A 8 8.05 -17.10 11.40
N ASP A 9 7.10 -16.30 10.89
CA ASP A 9 6.32 -15.35 11.67
C ASP A 9 4.95 -15.08 11.03
N LEU A 10 4.10 -16.11 11.04
CA LEU A 10 2.75 -16.06 10.47
C LEU A 10 1.82 -15.04 11.15
N GLU A 11 2.14 -14.67 12.39
CA GLU A 11 1.44 -13.63 13.15
C GLU A 11 2.06 -12.24 13.01
N TYR A 12 3.16 -12.11 12.25
CA TYR A 12 3.87 -10.86 12.00
C TYR A 12 4.28 -10.13 13.29
N LYS A 13 4.45 -10.85 14.40
CA LYS A 13 4.78 -10.26 15.71
C LYS A 13 6.20 -9.69 15.71
N SER A 14 7.14 -10.44 15.13
CA SER A 14 8.53 -10.00 14.97
C SER A 14 8.62 -8.89 13.93
N PHE A 15 7.85 -9.00 12.84
CA PHE A 15 7.79 -7.95 11.82
C PHE A 15 7.25 -6.65 12.39
N ALA A 16 6.15 -6.70 13.14
CA ALA A 16 5.56 -5.52 13.77
C ALA A 16 6.52 -4.84 14.75
N LYS A 17 7.36 -5.61 15.45
CA LYS A 17 8.45 -5.07 16.29
C LYS A 17 9.55 -4.40 15.45
N LEU A 18 9.88 -4.93 14.27
CA LEU A 18 10.82 -4.28 13.34
C LEU A 18 10.30 -2.93 12.83
N LEU A 19 8.98 -2.72 12.86
CA LEU A 19 8.37 -1.44 12.52
C LEU A 19 8.46 -0.40 13.65
N ASN A 20 9.20 -0.70 14.74
CA ASN A 20 9.26 0.03 16.03
C ASN A 20 8.92 1.51 15.89
N PHE A 21 7.72 1.89 16.36
CA PHE A 21 6.96 3.03 15.86
C PHE A 21 7.51 4.43 16.22
N GLU A 22 8.70 4.51 16.82
CA GLU A 22 9.29 5.72 17.40
C GLU A 22 9.97 6.69 16.39
N SER A 23 10.05 6.33 15.10
CA SER A 23 10.57 7.21 14.04
C SER A 23 9.44 8.01 13.36
N LYS A 24 9.64 9.33 13.19
CA LYS A 24 8.59 10.28 12.77
C LYS A 24 7.96 10.06 11.38
N GLU A 25 8.60 9.33 10.47
CA GLU A 25 8.06 9.05 9.13
C GLU A 25 8.28 7.58 8.76
N LYS A 26 7.20 6.87 8.39
CA LYS A 26 7.21 5.41 8.15
C LYS A 26 6.51 5.06 6.86
N GLY A 27 7.25 5.21 5.78
CA GLY A 27 6.92 4.62 4.50
C GLY A 27 7.53 3.23 4.35
N LEU A 28 6.73 2.22 4.07
CA LEU A 28 7.15 0.83 3.88
C LEU A 28 6.71 0.35 2.50
N TYR A 29 7.64 -0.24 1.76
CA TYR A 29 7.35 -0.93 0.52
C TYR A 29 7.65 -2.42 0.69
N ILE A 30 6.61 -3.24 0.64
CA ILE A 30 6.68 -4.68 0.86
C ILE A 30 6.45 -5.38 -0.47
N TYR A 31 7.43 -6.14 -0.93
CA TYR A 31 7.31 -6.87 -2.19
C TYR A 31 7.72 -8.32 -2.09
N GLY A 32 7.34 -9.13 -3.06
CA GLY A 32 7.65 -10.56 -3.06
C GLY A 32 6.69 -11.34 -3.92
N LYS A 33 6.86 -12.66 -3.99
CA LYS A 33 6.03 -13.53 -4.85
C LYS A 33 4.53 -13.48 -4.45
N PRO A 34 3.60 -13.79 -5.36
CA PRO A 34 2.20 -13.99 -5.02
C PRO A 34 2.03 -15.04 -3.90
N GLY A 35 1.02 -14.87 -3.06
CA GLY A 35 0.66 -15.87 -2.03
C GLY A 35 1.52 -15.91 -0.76
N VAL A 36 2.63 -15.16 -0.68
CA VAL A 36 3.51 -15.14 0.52
C VAL A 36 2.89 -14.48 1.76
N GLY A 37 1.79 -13.74 1.60
CA GLY A 37 1.04 -13.12 2.71
C GLY A 37 1.18 -11.60 2.85
N LYS A 38 1.54 -10.87 1.78
CA LYS A 38 1.64 -9.39 1.81
C LYS A 38 0.31 -8.71 2.16
N SER A 39 -0.77 -9.05 1.46
CA SER A 39 -2.11 -8.51 1.75
C SER A 39 -2.63 -8.96 3.11
N THR A 40 -2.36 -10.21 3.52
CA THR A 40 -2.67 -10.72 4.86
C THR A 40 -2.01 -9.88 5.96
N PHE A 41 -0.74 -9.51 5.77
CA PHE A 41 -0.06 -8.60 6.67
C PHE A 41 -0.78 -7.25 6.76
N LEU A 42 -1.12 -6.61 5.63
CA LEU A 42 -1.83 -5.32 5.64
C LEU A 42 -3.15 -5.39 6.39
N LEU A 43 -3.94 -6.46 6.20
CA LEU A 43 -5.22 -6.65 6.88
C LEU A 43 -5.05 -6.84 8.40
N LYS A 44 -4.09 -7.69 8.83
CA LYS A 44 -3.75 -7.87 10.25
C LYS A 44 -3.25 -6.55 10.86
N PHE A 45 -2.40 -5.83 10.13
CA PHE A 45 -1.88 -4.53 10.55
C PHE A 45 -3.02 -3.50 10.72
N ALA A 46 -3.91 -3.37 9.74
CA ALA A 46 -5.06 -2.49 9.80
C ALA A 46 -5.93 -2.77 11.01
N LYS A 47 -6.22 -4.05 11.29
CA LYS A 47 -7.02 -4.47 12.45
C LYS A 47 -6.35 -4.07 13.76
N ASN A 48 -5.04 -4.29 13.88
CA ASN A 48 -4.29 -3.96 15.10
C ASN A 48 -4.23 -2.44 15.35
N ILE A 49 -4.05 -1.63 14.31
CA ILE A 49 -4.01 -0.17 14.43
C ILE A 49 -5.38 0.43 14.75
N LYS A 50 -6.46 -0.06 14.09
CA LYS A 50 -7.83 0.42 14.34
C LYS A 50 -8.29 0.18 15.78
N ASN A 51 -7.74 -0.82 16.46
CA ASN A 51 -8.08 -1.10 17.85
C ASN A 51 -7.41 -0.14 18.86
N GLN A 52 -6.51 0.74 18.42
CA GLN A 52 -5.88 1.71 19.30
C GLN A 52 -6.79 2.92 19.52
N LYS A 53 -7.13 3.18 20.78
CA LYS A 53 -7.99 4.29 21.20
C LYS A 53 -7.19 5.31 22.00
N ILE A 54 -7.63 6.56 21.96
CA ILE A 54 -7.19 7.63 22.86
C ILE A 54 -8.41 8.20 23.58
N SER A 55 -8.22 8.62 24.83
CA SER A 55 -9.26 9.31 25.59
C SER A 55 -9.13 10.82 25.37
N ILE A 56 -10.21 11.45 24.92
CA ILE A 56 -10.34 12.91 24.82
C ILE A 56 -11.66 13.27 25.49
N ASP A 57 -11.62 14.13 26.52
CA ASP A 57 -12.81 14.64 27.22
C ASP A 57 -13.81 13.54 27.63
N ASN A 58 -13.30 12.42 28.17
CA ASN A 58 -14.06 11.22 28.57
C ASN A 58 -14.64 10.37 27.42
N PHE A 59 -14.29 10.65 26.16
CA PHE A 59 -14.64 9.82 25.00
C PHE A 59 -13.44 9.02 24.50
N LEU A 60 -13.65 7.73 24.20
CA LEU A 60 -12.67 6.90 23.50
C LEU A 60 -12.83 7.06 22.00
N ILE A 61 -11.87 7.72 21.36
CA ILE A 61 -11.85 7.89 19.89
C ILE A 61 -10.73 7.07 19.27
N ASP A 62 -10.85 6.77 17.97
CA ASP A 62 -9.78 6.12 17.21
C ASP A 62 -8.53 7.00 17.22
N LYS A 63 -7.41 6.41 17.63
CA LYS A 63 -6.11 7.09 17.60
C LYS A 63 -5.68 7.43 16.18
N TYR A 64 -6.01 6.56 15.22
CA TYR A 64 -5.58 6.67 13.84
C TYR A 64 -6.74 6.49 12.87
N LYS A 65 -6.84 7.40 11.90
CA LYS A 65 -7.65 7.17 10.69
C LYS A 65 -6.90 6.22 9.78
N VAL A 66 -7.49 5.06 9.47
CA VAL A 66 -6.89 4.02 8.63
C VAL A 66 -7.65 3.89 7.32
N MET A 67 -6.96 4.13 6.20
CA MET A 67 -7.47 3.92 4.84
C MET A 67 -6.79 2.70 4.21
N TYR A 68 -7.60 1.78 3.69
CA TYR A 68 -7.14 0.62 2.92
C TYR A 68 -7.57 0.79 1.46
N LEU A 69 -6.64 0.60 0.54
CA LEU A 69 -6.83 0.72 -0.89
C LEU A 69 -6.27 -0.51 -1.58
N ASN A 70 -7.09 -1.27 -2.31
CA ASN A 70 -6.58 -2.21 -3.31
C ASN A 70 -6.54 -1.49 -4.66
N VAL A 71 -5.34 -1.32 -5.22
CA VAL A 71 -5.13 -0.45 -6.40
C VAL A 71 -5.87 -0.97 -7.63
N ASN A 72 -5.85 -2.29 -7.86
CA ASN A 72 -6.54 -2.91 -8.99
C ASN A 72 -8.06 -2.68 -8.95
N ASN A 73 -8.69 -2.90 -7.80
CA ASN A 73 -10.12 -2.68 -7.65
C ASN A 73 -10.47 -1.21 -7.85
N TRP A 74 -9.68 -0.30 -7.27
CA TRP A 74 -9.90 1.14 -7.41
C TRP A 74 -9.80 1.63 -8.85
N ILE A 75 -8.76 1.19 -9.59
CA ILE A 75 -8.62 1.54 -11.00
C ILE A 75 -9.76 0.96 -11.84
N LYS A 76 -10.20 -0.27 -11.56
CA LYS A 76 -11.38 -0.84 -12.21
C LYS A 76 -12.64 -0.01 -11.96
N ASP A 77 -12.82 0.51 -10.75
CA ASP A 77 -13.98 1.33 -10.42
C ASP A 77 -13.92 2.70 -11.11
N ILE A 78 -12.74 3.32 -11.21
CA ILE A 78 -12.52 4.52 -12.04
C ILE A 78 -12.89 4.25 -13.51
N GLN A 79 -12.44 3.14 -14.07
CA GLN A 79 -12.75 2.79 -15.46
C GLN A 79 -14.25 2.54 -15.69
N LYS A 80 -14.97 2.01 -14.68
CA LYS A 80 -16.43 1.86 -14.74
C LYS A 80 -17.13 3.23 -14.72
N SER A 81 -16.67 4.16 -13.87
CA SER A 81 -17.25 5.52 -13.82
C SER A 81 -17.15 6.27 -15.15
N TRP A 82 -16.15 5.99 -15.99
CA TRP A 82 -16.07 6.61 -17.32
C TRP A 82 -17.22 6.21 -18.25
N LYS A 83 -17.95 5.14 -17.94
CA LYS A 83 -19.09 4.63 -18.73
C LYS A 83 -20.45 5.00 -18.13
N SER A 84 -20.48 5.66 -16.97
CA SER A 84 -21.69 5.91 -16.19
C SER A 84 -21.69 7.36 -15.72
N GLU A 85 -22.75 8.11 -16.03
CA GLU A 85 -22.90 9.51 -15.57
C GLU A 85 -23.26 9.61 -14.08
N TYR A 86 -23.58 8.49 -13.43
CA TYR A 86 -24.06 8.44 -12.04
C TYR A 86 -23.09 7.80 -11.05
N ASP A 87 -22.05 7.12 -11.54
CA ASP A 87 -21.09 6.45 -10.67
C ASP A 87 -19.87 7.34 -10.44
N ASP A 88 -19.75 7.90 -9.24
CA ASP A 88 -18.50 8.53 -8.81
C ASP A 88 -17.49 7.45 -8.38
N PRO A 89 -16.22 7.54 -8.82
CA PRO A 89 -15.20 6.63 -8.34
C PRO A 89 -14.97 6.84 -6.84
N ILE A 90 -14.59 5.76 -6.15
CA ILE A 90 -14.26 5.81 -4.72
C ILE A 90 -13.15 6.85 -4.50
N LYS A 91 -13.48 7.92 -3.77
CA LYS A 91 -12.51 8.94 -3.35
C LYS A 91 -11.60 8.36 -2.27
N ILE A 92 -10.30 8.37 -2.54
CA ILE A 92 -9.30 7.90 -1.59
C ILE A 92 -8.94 9.02 -0.63
N ASN A 93 -9.12 8.78 0.67
CA ASN A 93 -8.66 9.70 1.69
C ASN A 93 -7.15 9.56 1.90
N THR A 94 -6.37 10.26 1.07
CA THR A 94 -4.90 10.32 1.16
C THR A 94 -4.38 11.04 2.41
N SER A 95 -5.27 11.73 3.13
CA SER A 95 -5.00 12.43 4.40
C SER A 95 -5.26 11.56 5.64
N ALA A 96 -5.48 10.26 5.48
CA ALA A 96 -5.56 9.32 6.61
C ALA A 96 -4.20 9.22 7.33
N ASN A 97 -4.19 9.02 8.65
CA ASN A 97 -2.93 8.81 9.39
C ASN A 97 -2.18 7.58 8.86
N VAL A 98 -2.93 6.52 8.54
CA VAL A 98 -2.41 5.27 8.00
C VAL A 98 -3.05 5.01 6.65
N LEU A 99 -2.23 4.98 5.60
CA LEU A 99 -2.64 4.62 4.25
C LEU A 99 -1.98 3.29 3.85
N LEU A 100 -2.81 2.29 3.58
CA LEU A 100 -2.40 0.95 3.17
C LEU A 100 -2.77 0.77 1.70
N ILE A 101 -1.77 0.70 0.83
CA ILE A 101 -1.89 0.56 -0.61
C ILE A 101 -1.53 -0.88 -0.97
N ASP A 102 -2.53 -1.68 -1.31
CA ASP A 102 -2.39 -3.11 -1.58
C ASP A 102 -2.32 -3.42 -3.08
N ASP A 103 -1.40 -4.33 -3.41
CA ASP A 103 -1.22 -4.95 -4.73
C ASP A 103 -0.93 -3.95 -5.87
N LEU A 104 -0.08 -2.95 -5.60
CA LEU A 104 0.41 -2.01 -6.61
C LEU A 104 1.17 -2.74 -7.72
N GLY A 105 0.87 -2.40 -8.96
CA GLY A 105 1.41 -3.05 -10.15
C GLY A 105 0.57 -4.21 -10.68
N SER A 106 -0.59 -4.49 -10.07
CA SER A 106 -1.55 -5.49 -10.57
C SER A 106 -2.68 -4.85 -11.39
N GLU A 107 -2.87 -3.55 -11.25
CA GLU A 107 -3.85 -2.75 -11.97
C GLU A 107 -3.55 -2.58 -13.47
N PHE A 108 -4.56 -2.15 -14.22
CA PHE A 108 -4.38 -1.70 -15.58
C PHE A 108 -3.68 -0.34 -15.59
N PHE A 109 -2.40 -0.33 -15.96
CA PHE A 109 -1.57 0.86 -16.00
C PHE A 109 -1.35 1.34 -17.44
N HIS A 110 -1.92 2.49 -17.78
CA HIS A 110 -1.89 3.09 -19.13
C HIS A 110 -1.98 4.63 -19.01
N ASN A 111 -1.76 5.36 -20.11
CA ASN A 111 -1.85 6.82 -20.19
C ASN A 111 -3.14 7.40 -19.56
N SER A 112 -4.26 6.67 -19.62
CA SER A 112 -5.55 7.11 -19.06
C SER A 112 -5.73 6.84 -17.56
N THR A 113 -5.05 5.83 -17.00
CA THR A 113 -5.15 5.47 -15.57
C THR A 113 -3.98 6.02 -14.74
N MET A 114 -2.84 6.30 -15.39
CA MET A 114 -1.65 6.86 -14.76
C MET A 114 -1.93 8.16 -13.99
N PRO A 115 -2.72 9.14 -14.49
CA PRO A 115 -2.97 10.38 -13.76
C PRO A 115 -3.59 10.15 -12.38
N TYR A 116 -4.46 9.15 -12.22
CA TYR A 116 -5.07 8.81 -10.94
C TYR A 116 -4.05 8.25 -9.95
N ILE A 117 -3.16 7.38 -10.42
CA ILE A 117 -2.11 6.78 -9.58
C ILE A 117 -1.08 7.85 -9.21
N LEU A 118 -0.72 8.73 -10.15
CA LEU A 118 0.14 9.88 -9.87
C LEU A 118 -0.49 10.79 -8.81
N ASP A 119 -1.76 11.16 -8.95
CA ASP A 119 -2.46 12.00 -7.99
C ASP A 119 -2.56 11.36 -6.60
N LEU A 120 -2.78 10.04 -6.52
CA LEU A 120 -2.75 9.28 -5.26
C LEU A 120 -1.43 9.49 -4.51
N PHE A 121 -0.30 9.33 -5.20
CA PHE A 121 1.03 9.46 -4.58
C PHE A 121 1.44 10.91 -4.37
N GLU A 122 1.09 11.83 -5.28
CA GLU A 122 1.33 13.27 -5.14
C GLU A 122 0.58 13.83 -3.93
N SER A 123 -0.72 13.55 -3.82
CA SER A 123 -1.53 13.95 -2.68
C SER A 123 -1.02 13.36 -1.35
N ARG A 124 -0.60 12.09 -1.36
CA ARG A 124 -0.04 11.44 -0.16
C ARG A 124 1.29 12.07 0.26
N TYR A 125 2.17 12.32 -0.71
CA TYR A 125 3.47 12.95 -0.48
C TYR A 125 3.33 14.36 0.11
N GLU A 126 2.45 15.17 -0.47
CA GLU A 126 2.14 16.51 0.03
C GLU A 126 1.56 16.47 1.44
N PHE A 127 0.69 15.50 1.73
CA PHE A 127 0.17 15.30 3.08
C PHE A 127 1.28 14.97 4.08
N ILE A 128 2.21 14.05 3.74
CA ILE A 128 3.34 13.71 4.61
C ILE A 128 4.19 14.96 4.89
N LYS A 129 4.57 15.71 3.85
CA LYS A 129 5.39 16.93 3.99
C LYS A 129 4.78 17.99 4.91
N LYS A 130 3.47 18.17 4.85
CA LYS A 130 2.76 19.21 5.62
C LYS A 130 2.48 18.80 7.06
N ASN A 131 2.49 17.50 7.37
CA ASN A 131 2.10 16.99 8.68
C ASN A 131 3.33 16.64 9.52
N GLN A 132 3.41 17.23 10.72
CA GLN A 132 4.45 16.93 11.70
C GLN A 132 4.09 15.74 12.62
N LYS A 133 2.93 15.11 12.40
CA LYS A 133 2.39 13.98 13.18
C LYS A 133 2.79 12.65 12.54
N GLU A 134 2.59 11.55 13.27
CA GLU A 134 2.82 10.19 12.76
C GLU A 134 1.94 9.91 11.53
N VAL A 135 2.59 9.79 10.37
CA VAL A 135 1.97 9.40 9.10
C VAL A 135 2.63 8.12 8.60
N ILE A 136 1.82 7.08 8.36
CA ILE A 136 2.27 5.75 7.96
C ILE A 136 1.74 5.42 6.57
N THR A 137 2.63 5.05 5.65
CA THR A 137 2.24 4.55 4.32
C THR A 137 2.83 3.17 4.14
N ILE A 138 1.99 2.16 3.89
CA ILE A 138 2.48 0.81 3.57
C ILE A 138 1.97 0.42 2.20
N ILE A 139 2.89 0.09 1.31
CA ILE A 139 2.63 -0.33 -0.06
C ILE A 139 2.97 -1.82 -0.17
N THR A 140 2.13 -2.62 -0.81
CA THR A 140 2.48 -3.99 -1.22
C THR A 140 2.53 -4.11 -2.74
N SER A 141 3.45 -4.94 -3.24
CA SER A 141 3.54 -5.26 -4.67
C SER A 141 4.09 -6.66 -4.92
N ASN A 142 3.83 -7.20 -6.11
CA ASN A 142 4.55 -8.40 -6.58
C ASN A 142 5.93 -8.08 -7.18
N TYR A 143 6.28 -6.80 -7.28
CA TYR A 143 7.49 -6.29 -7.92
C TYR A 143 8.28 -5.42 -6.95
N SER A 144 9.61 -5.44 -7.01
CA SER A 144 10.42 -4.38 -6.40
C SER A 144 10.08 -3.03 -7.05
N VAL A 145 10.53 -1.92 -6.44
CA VAL A 145 10.29 -0.58 -7.02
C VAL A 145 10.88 -0.48 -8.43
N GLU A 146 12.07 -1.02 -8.64
CA GLU A 146 12.75 -1.04 -9.94
C GLU A 146 11.99 -1.90 -10.95
N GLN A 147 11.57 -3.10 -10.54
CA GLN A 147 10.77 -3.98 -11.40
C GLN A 147 9.40 -3.38 -11.75
N LEU A 148 8.80 -2.64 -10.82
CA LEU A 148 7.54 -1.93 -11.07
C LEU A 148 7.76 -0.80 -12.07
N LYS A 149 8.87 -0.06 -11.96
CA LYS A 149 9.25 1.01 -12.91
C LYS A 149 9.45 0.47 -14.31
N GLU A 150 10.19 -0.63 -14.44
CA GLU A 150 10.37 -1.33 -15.71
C GLU A 150 9.06 -1.88 -16.28
N LYS A 151 8.13 -2.32 -15.42
CA LYS A 151 6.81 -2.77 -15.86
C LYS A 151 5.97 -1.62 -16.39
N TYR A 152 5.96 -0.49 -15.70
CA TYR A 152 5.19 0.69 -16.05
C TYR A 152 5.75 1.40 -17.29
N SER A 153 7.08 1.45 -17.46
CA SER A 153 7.71 2.08 -18.62
C SER A 153 7.32 1.43 -19.95
N LYS A 154 7.02 0.12 -19.94
CA LYS A 154 6.56 -0.61 -21.13
C LYS A 154 5.17 -0.18 -21.62
N ASN A 155 4.36 0.42 -20.74
CA ASN A 155 2.97 0.78 -21.04
C ASN A 155 2.74 2.30 -21.10
N LEU A 156 3.79 3.12 -20.95
CA LEU A 156 3.72 4.57 -21.02
C LEU A 156 4.70 5.13 -22.05
N SER A 157 4.19 6.06 -22.85
CA SER A 157 5.02 6.88 -23.74
C SER A 157 5.69 8.04 -23.01
N ASP A 158 5.03 8.60 -22.00
CA ASP A 158 5.52 9.74 -21.23
C ASP A 158 6.46 9.30 -20.10
N GLN A 159 7.75 9.28 -20.40
CA GLN A 159 8.79 8.93 -19.44
C GLN A 159 8.95 9.98 -18.32
N VAL A 160 8.63 11.25 -18.58
CA VAL A 160 8.72 12.30 -17.55
C VAL A 160 7.64 12.11 -16.50
N ALA A 161 6.42 11.78 -16.91
CA ALA A 161 5.34 11.44 -15.98
C ALA A 161 5.67 10.19 -15.16
N LEU A 162 6.30 9.18 -15.78
CA LEU A 162 6.78 7.99 -15.07
C LEU A 162 7.83 8.35 -14.00
N GLU A 163 8.85 9.14 -14.34
CA GLU A 163 9.86 9.58 -13.38
C GLU A 163 9.25 10.36 -12.22
N ARG A 164 8.26 11.23 -12.50
CA ARG A 164 7.52 11.94 -11.45
C ARG A 164 6.77 10.99 -10.53
N LEU A 165 6.07 10.00 -11.07
CA LEU A 165 5.36 9.00 -10.28
C LEU A 165 6.32 8.27 -9.34
N PHE A 166 7.45 7.78 -9.85
CA PHE A 166 8.43 7.06 -9.03
C PHE A 166 9.10 7.95 -8.00
N SER A 167 9.40 9.20 -8.33
CA SER A 167 9.88 10.19 -7.35
C SER A 167 8.88 10.38 -6.20
N ARG A 168 7.57 10.36 -6.47
CA ARG A 168 6.54 10.43 -5.41
C ARG A 168 6.42 9.13 -4.62
N ILE A 169 6.46 7.96 -5.27
CA ILE A 169 6.47 6.66 -4.59
C ILE A 169 7.67 6.58 -3.65
N GLU A 170 8.86 6.89 -4.14
CA GLU A 170 10.09 6.93 -3.35
C GLU A 170 10.01 7.95 -2.21
N GLY A 171 9.44 9.12 -2.47
CA GLY A 171 9.23 10.16 -1.46
C GLY A 171 8.27 9.77 -0.33
N VAL A 172 7.44 8.74 -0.50
CA VAL A 172 6.53 8.24 0.56
C VAL A 172 7.01 6.93 1.20
N ILE A 173 8.19 6.41 0.82
CA ILE A 173 8.78 5.18 1.36
C ILE A 173 10.16 5.45 1.98
N ASN A 174 10.46 4.79 3.10
CA ASN A 174 11.76 4.86 3.77
C ASN A 174 12.45 3.49 3.81
N LEU A 175 11.68 2.41 3.67
CA LEU A 175 12.21 1.06 3.79
C LEU A 175 11.55 0.09 2.80
N ASN A 176 12.38 -0.60 2.03
CA ASN A 176 12.00 -1.68 1.13
C ASN A 176 12.27 -3.04 1.80
N ILE A 177 11.25 -3.89 1.88
CA ILE A 177 11.34 -5.22 2.47
C ILE A 177 10.80 -6.26 1.50
N LYS A 178 11.61 -7.27 1.23
CA LYS A 178 11.20 -8.43 0.45
C LYS A 178 10.62 -9.50 1.36
N PHE A 179 9.34 -9.81 1.19
CA PHE A 179 8.72 -10.98 1.79
C PHE A 179 9.10 -12.23 1.01
N ILE A 180 9.71 -13.16 1.72
CA ILE A 180 10.01 -14.51 1.24
C ILE A 180 9.20 -15.52 2.05
N GLY A 181 8.88 -16.64 1.43
CA GLY A 181 8.08 -17.71 2.03
C GLY A 181 7.34 -18.49 0.97
N LYS A 182 6.56 -19.48 1.42
CA LYS A 182 5.75 -20.33 0.56
C LYS A 182 4.48 -19.62 0.09
N ASP A 183 3.92 -20.13 -1.00
CA ASP A 183 2.60 -19.72 -1.47
C ASP A 183 1.51 -20.41 -0.63
N LYS A 184 0.96 -19.66 0.33
CA LYS A 184 -0.08 -20.14 1.24
C LYS A 184 -1.40 -20.45 0.55
N ARG A 185 -1.62 -19.91 -0.66
CA ARG A 185 -2.82 -20.22 -1.46
C ARG A 185 -2.73 -21.63 -2.06
N LYS A 186 -1.52 -22.15 -2.28
CA LYS A 186 -1.31 -23.51 -2.79
C LYS A 186 -1.32 -24.56 -1.69
N GLU A 187 -0.86 -24.25 -0.48
CA GLU A 187 -0.86 -25.23 0.63
C GLU A 187 -2.29 -25.66 1.02
N ASN A 188 -3.25 -24.74 1.04
CA ASN A 188 -4.64 -25.09 1.36
C ASN A 188 -5.32 -25.95 0.29
N SER A 189 -4.80 -25.99 -0.95
CA SER A 189 -5.38 -26.79 -2.04
C SER A 189 -5.02 -28.28 -2.00
N TYR A 190 -4.08 -28.69 -1.14
CA TYR A 190 -3.68 -30.10 -0.96
C TYR A 190 -4.39 -30.80 0.21
N LEU A 191 -5.09 -30.06 1.07
CA LEU A 191 -5.83 -30.64 2.22
C LEU A 191 -7.29 -30.98 1.88
N GLU A 192 -7.75 -30.65 0.67
CA GLU A 192 -9.11 -30.94 0.17
C GLU A 192 -9.13 -32.02 -0.93
N ARG A 193 -8.09 -32.88 -1.01
CA ARG A 193 -8.05 -34.03 -1.93
C ARG A 193 -7.86 -35.34 -1.20
#